data_AF-A0A3N5ZNQ4-F1
#
_entry.id   AF-A0A3N5ZNQ4-F1
#
_cell.length_a   1.000
_cell.length_b   1.000
_cell.length_c   1.000
_cell.angle_alpha   90.00
_cell.angle_beta   90.00
_cell.angle_gamma   90.00
#
_symmetry.space_group_name_H-M   'P 1'
#
loop_
_entity.id
_entity.type
_entity.pdbx_description
1 polymer ?
#
loop_
_entity_poly.entity_id
_entity_poly.type
_entity_poly.pdbx_seq_one_letter_code
_entity_poly.pdbx_strand_id
1 'polypeptide(L)'
;MLLGITDTDPETRKLLVEAYRRMTPQEKMRCVCEMTKAVQYMALARIRKQRGAVTERELRLRLAALWLDRETMIRVFDWDAEREGY
;
A
#
# COMPACT_ATOMS: atom_id res chain seq x y z
N MET A 1 22.77 -0.11 -2.06
CA MET A 1 22.10 0.69 -1.02
C MET A 1 22.90 1.97 -0.86
N LEU A 2 22.35 3.12 -1.28
CA LEU A 2 22.95 4.42 -0.99
C LEU A 2 22.74 4.71 0.49
N LEU A 3 23.72 4.33 1.32
CA LEU A 3 23.76 4.65 2.73
C LEU A 3 24.07 6.15 2.88
N GLY A 4 23.11 6.94 3.35
CA GLY A 4 23.37 8.24 3.96
C GLY A 4 22.74 9.48 3.32
N ILE A 5 22.09 9.38 2.16
CA ILE A 5 21.29 10.47 1.59
C ILE A 5 19.83 10.09 1.79
N THR A 6 19.14 10.79 2.69
CA THR A 6 17.68 10.72 2.75
C THR A 6 17.15 11.52 1.55
N ASP A 7 16.28 10.94 0.72
CA ASP A 7 15.63 11.65 -0.41
C ASP A 7 14.90 12.93 0.04
N THR A 8 14.59 13.03 1.33
CA THR A 8 14.04 14.23 1.97
C THR A 8 15.15 14.99 2.68
N ASP A 9 15.34 16.26 2.36
CA ASP A 9 16.30 17.12 3.05
C ASP A 9 15.87 17.37 4.52
N PRO A 10 16.84 17.68 5.41
CA PRO A 10 16.55 17.85 6.83
C PRO A 10 15.53 18.96 7.17
N GLU A 11 15.48 20.05 6.39
CA GLU A 11 14.54 21.14 6.64
C GLU A 11 13.12 20.76 6.22
N THR A 12 12.95 20.12 5.06
CA THR A 12 11.66 19.53 4.66
C THR A 12 11.16 18.52 5.68
N ARG A 13 12.04 17.68 6.22
CA ARG A 13 11.67 16.74 7.29
C ARG A 13 11.16 17.47 8.54
N LYS A 14 11.81 18.56 8.97
CA LYS A 14 11.34 19.37 10.11
C LYS A 14 9.96 19.96 9.83
N LEU A 15 9.76 20.54 8.64
CA LEU A 15 8.47 21.10 8.22
C LEU A 15 7.36 20.05 8.23
N LEU A 16 7.62 18.84 7.72
CA LEU A 16 6.66 17.74 7.73
C LEU A 16 6.27 17.32 9.16
N VAL A 17 7.25 17.17 10.05
CA VAL A 17 7.00 16.80 11.46
C VAL A 17 6.16 17.87 12.17
N GLU A 18 6.49 19.15 11.98
CA GLU A 18 5.73 20.25 12.58
C GLU A 18 4.30 20.34 12.01
N ALA A 19 4.12 20.10 10.72
CA ALA A 19 2.79 20.01 10.11
C ALA A 19 1.97 18.88 10.76
N TYR A 20 2.53 17.68 10.92
CA TYR A 20 1.84 16.56 11.57
C TYR A 20 1.55 16.78 13.06
N ARG A 21 2.35 17.60 13.77
CA ARG A 21 2.08 17.97 15.16
C ARG A 21 0.89 18.91 15.30
N ARG A 22 0.68 19.78 14.32
CA ARG A 22 -0.43 20.75 14.29
C ARG A 22 -1.76 20.15 13.83
N MET A 23 -1.71 19.03 13.10
CA MET A 23 -2.93 18.33 12.68
C MET A 23 -3.72 17.79 13.86
N THR A 24 -5.04 17.95 13.78
CA THR A 24 -5.99 17.19 14.60
C THR A 24 -5.89 15.69 14.30
N PRO A 25 -6.34 14.82 15.22
CA PRO A 25 -6.40 13.37 14.97
C PRO A 25 -7.15 13.00 13.68
N GLN A 26 -8.23 13.72 13.36
CA GLN A 26 -9.06 13.47 12.18
C GLN A 26 -8.34 13.84 10.87
N GLU A 27 -7.61 14.96 10.85
CA GLU A 27 -6.78 15.35 9.70
C GLU A 27 -5.66 14.34 9.47
N LYS A 28 -5.00 13.92 10.55
CA LYS A 28 -3.95 12.89 10.48
C LYS A 28 -4.50 11.57 9.95
N MET A 29 -5.67 11.14 10.42
CA MET A 29 -6.33 9.93 9.92
C MET A 29 -6.67 10.05 8.44
N ARG A 30 -7.17 11.22 8.00
CA ARG A 30 -7.44 11.49 6.58
C ARG A 30 -6.18 11.34 5.73
N CYS A 31 -5.05 11.91 6.15
CA CYS A 31 -3.78 11.74 5.46
C CYS A 31 -3.39 10.26 5.34
N VAL A 32 -3.52 9.48 6.44
CA VAL A 32 -3.22 8.04 6.42
C VAL A 32 -4.13 7.29 5.43
N CYS A 33 -5.43 7.58 5.42
CA CYS A 33 -6.37 6.97 4.48
C CYS A 33 -6.00 7.27 3.02
N GLU A 34 -5.68 8.53 2.70
CA GLU A 34 -5.32 8.92 1.33
C GLU A 34 -3.99 8.31 0.88
N MET A 35 -2.98 8.28 1.76
CA MET A 35 -1.71 7.59 1.47
C MET A 35 -1.92 6.08 1.26
N THR A 36 -2.79 5.45 2.06
CA THR A 36 -3.11 4.03 1.91
C THR A 36 -3.72 3.74 0.53
N LYS A 37 -4.69 4.56 0.09
CA LYS A 37 -5.29 4.45 -1.25
C LYS A 37 -4.26 4.65 -2.35
N ALA A 38 -3.36 5.64 -2.22
CA ALA A 38 -2.32 5.89 -3.20
C ALA A 38 -1.39 4.67 -3.37
N VAL A 39 -0.97 4.05 -2.26
CA VAL A 39 -0.16 2.81 -2.30
C VAL A 39 -0.92 1.67 -2.96
N GLN A 40 -2.21 1.50 -2.64
CA GLN A 40 -3.06 0.48 -3.27
C GLN A 40 -3.19 0.71 -4.79
N TYR A 41 -3.36 1.95 -5.25
CA TYR A 41 -3.42 2.25 -6.68
C TYR A 41 -2.11 1.94 -7.40
N MET A 42 -0.96 2.25 -6.77
CA MET A 42 0.35 1.88 -7.33
C MET A 42 0.52 0.36 -7.43
N ALA A 43 0.09 -0.39 -6.40
CA ALA A 43 0.10 -1.85 -6.42
C ALA A 43 -0.80 -2.42 -7.53
N LEU A 44 -2.03 -1.91 -7.68
CA LEU A 44 -2.95 -2.28 -8.75
C LEU A 44 -2.36 -2.04 -10.14
N ALA A 45 -1.72 -0.88 -10.35
CA ALA A 45 -1.06 -0.55 -11.61
C ALA A 45 0.06 -1.56 -11.94
N ARG A 46 0.86 -1.93 -10.93
CA ARG A 46 1.88 -2.98 -11.08
C ARG A 46 1.27 -4.34 -11.44
N ILE A 47 0.23 -4.79 -10.74
CA ILE A 47 -0.42 -6.08 -10.99
C ILE A 47 -0.95 -6.15 -12.42
N ARG A 48 -1.67 -5.11 -12.86
CA ARG A 48 -2.19 -5.00 -14.23
C ARG A 48 -1.09 -5.07 -15.28
N LYS A 49 0.04 -4.39 -15.03
CA LYS A 49 1.22 -4.42 -15.92
C LYS A 49 1.84 -5.83 -16.02
N GLN A 50 1.85 -6.59 -14.93
CA GLN A 50 2.52 -7.90 -14.86
C GLN A 50 1.65 -9.07 -15.34
N ARG A 51 0.33 -9.01 -15.14
CA ARG A 51 -0.60 -10.13 -15.40
C ARG A 51 -1.47 -9.96 -16.64
N GLY A 52 -1.49 -8.78 -17.25
CA GLY A 52 -2.36 -8.50 -18.39
C GLY A 52 -3.84 -8.47 -17.98
N ALA A 53 -4.72 -8.98 -18.83
CA ALA A 53 -6.16 -8.98 -18.58
C ALA A 53 -6.55 -10.06 -17.55
N VAL A 54 -6.76 -9.64 -16.31
CA VAL A 54 -7.33 -10.46 -15.23
C VAL A 54 -8.73 -9.96 -14.86
N THR A 55 -9.53 -10.82 -14.24
CA THR A 55 -10.86 -10.41 -13.75
C THR A 55 -10.74 -9.39 -12.60
N GLU A 56 -11.75 -8.55 -12.41
CA GLU A 56 -11.80 -7.63 -11.26
C GLU A 56 -11.75 -8.36 -9.91
N ARG A 57 -12.31 -9.57 -9.81
CA ARG A 57 -12.20 -10.41 -8.60
C ARG A 57 -10.76 -10.80 -8.34
N GLU A 58 -10.09 -11.35 -9.35
CA GLU A 58 -8.69 -11.75 -9.24
C GLU A 58 -7.80 -10.57 -8.87
N LEU A 59 -8.00 -9.41 -9.51
CA LEU A 59 -7.26 -8.19 -9.21
C LEU A 59 -7.40 -7.77 -7.73
N ARG A 60 -8.61 -7.88 -7.16
CA ARG A 60 -8.86 -7.58 -5.74
C ARG A 60 -8.21 -8.59 -4.81
N LEU A 61 -8.22 -9.87 -5.15
CA LEU A 61 -7.60 -10.92 -4.33
C LEU A 61 -6.07 -10.82 -4.33
N ARG A 62 -5.49 -10.55 -5.50
CA ARG A 62 -4.06 -10.24 -5.65
C ARG A 62 -3.65 -9.02 -4.83
N LEU A 63 -4.44 -7.94 -4.91
CA LEU A 63 -4.23 -6.78 -4.06
C LEU A 63 -4.34 -7.15 -2.57
N ALA A 64 -5.39 -7.86 -2.16
CA ALA A 64 -5.61 -8.24 -0.75
C ALA A 64 -4.47 -9.11 -0.19
N ALA A 65 -3.90 -10.00 -1.00
CA ALA A 65 -2.76 -10.84 -0.64
C ALA A 65 -1.49 -10.06 -0.29
N LEU A 66 -1.40 -8.77 -0.63
CA LEU A 66 -0.29 -7.90 -0.22
C LEU A 66 -0.38 -7.44 1.25
N TRP A 67 -1.56 -7.51 1.87
CA TRP A 67 -1.81 -7.06 3.24
C TRP A 67 -2.32 -8.14 4.18
N LEU A 68 -3.01 -9.16 3.66
CA LEU A 68 -3.54 -10.26 4.46
C LEU A 68 -2.59 -11.45 4.44
N ASP A 69 -2.51 -12.14 5.56
CA ASP A 69 -1.74 -13.38 5.66
C ASP A 69 -2.39 -14.50 4.82
N ARG A 70 -1.58 -15.51 4.48
CA ARG A 70 -2.01 -16.64 3.65
C ARG A 70 -3.18 -17.42 4.26
N GLU A 71 -3.17 -17.64 5.58
CA GLU A 71 -4.23 -18.39 6.26
C GLU A 71 -5.57 -17.66 6.09
N THR A 72 -5.58 -16.34 6.32
CA THR A 72 -6.77 -15.49 6.11
C THR A 72 -7.24 -15.52 4.66
N MET A 73 -6.31 -15.42 3.69
CA MET A 73 -6.66 -15.46 2.27
C MET A 73 -7.32 -16.78 1.85
N ILE A 74 -6.79 -17.92 2.32
CA ILE A 74 -7.36 -19.24 2.04
C ILE A 74 -8.71 -19.37 2.74
N ARG A 75 -8.78 -19.08 4.04
CA ARG A 75 -10.00 -19.30 4.85
C ARG A 75 -11.19 -18.47 4.39
N VAL A 76 -10.97 -17.22 3.98
CA VAL A 76 -12.05 -16.27 3.68
C VAL A 76 -12.36 -16.21 2.18
N PHE A 77 -11.34 -16.37 1.33
CA PHE A 77 -11.47 -16.12 -0.10
C PHE A 77 -11.18 -17.34 -0.99
N ASP A 78 -10.77 -18.47 -0.40
CA ASP A 78 -10.29 -19.65 -1.12
C ASP A 78 -9.16 -19.32 -2.10
N TRP A 79 -8.25 -18.43 -1.66
CA TRP A 79 -7.15 -17.93 -2.46
C TRP A 79 -5.81 -18.23 -1.78
N ASP A 80 -4.97 -19.04 -2.43
CA ASP A 80 -3.62 -19.34 -1.94
C ASP A 80 -2.59 -18.43 -2.62
N ALA A 81 -2.14 -17.39 -1.89
CA ALA A 81 -1.19 -16.39 -2.41
C ALA A 81 0.18 -16.97 -2.81
N GLU A 82 0.57 -18.15 -2.31
CA GLU A 82 1.81 -18.81 -2.74
C GLU A 82 1.65 -19.53 -4.09
N ARG A 83 0.44 -20.03 -4.37
CA ARG A 83 0.13 -20.75 -5.62
C ARG A 83 -0.26 -19.79 -6.74
N GLU A 84 -1.20 -18.90 -6.43
CA GLU A 84 -1.79 -17.98 -7.41
C GLU A 84 -0.98 -16.68 -7.55
N GLY A 85 -0.20 -16.35 -6.52
CA GLY A 85 0.58 -15.12 -6.41
C GLY A 85 -0.22 -13.93 -5.85
N TYR A 86 0.51 -12.83 -5.66
CA TYR A 86 -0.03 -11.48 -5.51
C TYR A 86 -0.04 -10.73 -6.85
#